data_AF-A0AA39RFQ4-F1
#
_entry.id   AF-A0AA39RFQ4-F1
#
_cell.length_a   1.000
_cell.length_b   1.000
_cell.length_c   1.000
_cell.angle_alpha   90.00
_cell.angle_beta   90.00
_cell.angle_gamma   90.00
#
_symmetry.space_group_name_H-M   'P 1'
#
loop_
_entity.id
_entity.type
_entity.pdbx_description
1 polymer ?
#
loop_
_entity_poly.entity_id
_entity_poly.type
_entity_poly.pdbx_seq_one_letter_code
_entity_poly.pdbx_strand_id
1 'polypeptide(L)'
;MGLKQQPWMWVFVVVLITIVSLESRWSEGCLEQERFALLQLKPFFNTFHELDSWVEGDLNSDCCQWDWVECNHTTGRVISLELIGGLVGGRGSNSEMREWYLNASLFSPFQQLQTLYLIDNGIAGCVENEGILPLPFILV
;
A
#
# COMPACT_ATOMS: atom_id res chain seq x y z
N MET A 1 -2.59 -25.52 -51.73
CA MET A 1 -1.34 -25.20 -51.02
C MET A 1 -1.47 -25.63 -49.56
N GLY A 2 -0.76 -26.68 -49.12
CA GLY A 2 -0.73 -27.08 -47.71
C GLY A 2 0.36 -26.31 -46.96
N LEU A 3 0.00 -25.65 -45.86
CA LEU A 3 0.96 -24.98 -44.98
C LEU A 3 1.84 -26.05 -44.32
N LYS A 4 3.09 -26.16 -44.78
CA LYS A 4 4.09 -27.05 -44.19
C LYS A 4 4.46 -26.48 -42.82
N GLN A 5 3.94 -27.09 -41.75
CA GLN A 5 4.27 -26.69 -40.39
C GLN A 5 5.75 -26.97 -40.14
N GLN A 6 6.56 -25.90 -40.05
CA GLN A 6 7.98 -26.00 -39.73
C GLN A 6 8.12 -26.07 -38.21
N PRO A 7 8.77 -27.10 -37.64
CA PRO A 7 8.84 -27.28 -36.18
C PRO A 7 9.59 -26.14 -35.48
N TRP A 8 10.41 -25.39 -36.21
CA TRP A 8 11.22 -24.30 -35.70
C TRP A 8 10.36 -23.09 -35.34
N MET A 9 9.25 -22.91 -36.06
CA MET A 9 8.25 -21.88 -35.75
C MET A 9 7.62 -22.15 -34.38
N TRP A 10 7.30 -23.40 -34.07
CA TRP A 10 6.74 -23.79 -32.78
C TRP A 10 7.74 -23.59 -31.64
N VAL A 11 9.01 -23.92 -31.85
CA VAL A 11 10.07 -23.66 -30.85
C VAL A 11 10.21 -22.17 -30.58
N PHE A 12 10.24 -21.34 -31.63
CA PHE A 12 10.34 -19.89 -31.46
C PHE A 12 9.13 -19.31 -30.73
N VAL A 13 7.92 -19.78 -31.05
CA VAL A 13 6.67 -19.39 -30.37
C VAL A 13 6.71 -19.78 -28.88
N VAL A 14 7.15 -21.00 -28.55
CA VAL A 14 7.26 -21.44 -27.14
C VAL A 14 8.29 -20.60 -26.38
N VAL A 15 9.44 -20.30 -26.99
CA VAL A 15 10.48 -19.44 -26.38
C VAL A 15 9.98 -18.02 -26.15
N LEU A 16 9.22 -17.45 -27.09
CA LEU A 16 8.59 -16.14 -26.90
C LEU A 16 7.57 -16.16 -25.77
N ILE A 17 6.75 -17.21 -25.66
CA ILE A 17 5.77 -17.36 -24.59
C ILE A 17 6.46 -17.46 -23.22
N THR A 18 7.56 -18.21 -23.09
CA THR A 18 8.28 -18.33 -21.81
C THR A 18 8.97 -17.03 -21.41
N ILE A 19 9.55 -16.29 -22.35
CA ILE A 19 10.14 -14.96 -22.09
C ILE A 19 9.06 -13.99 -21.59
N VAL A 20 7.91 -13.92 -22.28
CA VAL A 20 6.77 -13.08 -21.87
C VAL A 20 6.22 -13.50 -20.50
N SER A 21 6.19 -14.80 -20.22
CA SER A 21 5.67 -15.32 -18.93
C SER A 21 6.61 -15.08 -17.75
N LEU A 22 7.92 -14.89 -17.99
CA LEU A 22 8.88 -14.54 -16.93
C LEU A 22 8.69 -13.08 -16.47
N GLU A 23 8.27 -12.19 -17.37
CA GLU A 23 8.02 -10.78 -17.08
C GLU A 23 6.56 -10.52 -16.68
N SER A 24 5.63 -11.41 -17.02
CA SER A 24 4.21 -11.20 -16.81
C SER A 24 3.68 -11.66 -15.44
N ARG A 25 4.51 -11.69 -14.39
CA ARG A 25 4.00 -11.82 -13.01
C ARG A 25 3.59 -10.43 -12.52
N TRP A 26 2.65 -9.82 -13.22
CA TRP A 26 2.00 -8.58 -12.80
C TRP A 26 1.27 -8.93 -11.51
N SER A 27 1.71 -8.33 -10.40
CA SER A 27 1.03 -8.47 -9.12
C SER A 27 -0.40 -8.03 -9.34
N GLU A 28 -1.37 -8.90 -9.06
CA GLU A 28 -2.79 -8.54 -9.05
C GLU A 28 -3.04 -7.61 -7.87
N GLY A 29 -2.63 -6.34 -7.97
CA GLY A 29 -2.89 -5.37 -6.93
C GLY A 29 -2.30 -5.72 -5.56
N CYS A 30 -2.78 -4.98 -4.57
CA CYS A 30 -2.83 -5.44 -3.19
C CYS A 30 -4.21 -6.04 -2.86
N LEU A 31 -4.33 -6.74 -1.72
CA LEU A 31 -5.62 -7.27 -1.26
C LEU A 31 -6.66 -6.17 -1.09
N GLU A 32 -7.92 -6.46 -1.42
CA GLU A 32 -9.05 -5.51 -1.31
C GLU A 32 -9.19 -4.96 0.12
N GLN A 33 -8.92 -5.77 1.14
CA GLN A 33 -8.93 -5.35 2.54
C GLN A 33 -7.80 -4.36 2.87
N GLU A 34 -6.60 -4.58 2.33
CA GLU A 34 -5.45 -3.66 2.53
C GLU A 34 -5.71 -2.35 1.79
N ARG A 35 -6.20 -2.43 0.55
CA ARG A 35 -6.63 -1.28 -0.22
C ARG A 35 -7.68 -0.45 0.51
N PHE A 36 -8.74 -1.08 1.01
CA PHE A 36 -9.79 -0.40 1.75
C PHE A 36 -9.26 0.28 3.02
N ALA A 37 -8.35 -0.39 3.73
CA ALA A 37 -7.70 0.17 4.90
C ALA A 37 -6.86 1.42 4.57
N LEU A 38 -6.13 1.42 3.44
CA LEU A 38 -5.40 2.59 2.97
C LEU A 38 -6.35 3.76 2.67
N LEU A 39 -7.46 3.51 1.98
CA LEU A 39 -8.45 4.56 1.72
C LEU A 39 -9.07 5.12 3.00
N GLN A 40 -9.25 4.30 4.04
CA GLN A 40 -9.66 4.77 5.37
C GLN A 40 -8.60 5.62 6.07
N LEU A 41 -7.31 5.34 5.84
CA LEU A 41 -6.20 6.13 6.39
C LEU A 41 -6.03 7.47 5.68
N LYS A 42 -6.29 7.54 4.37
CA LYS A 42 -6.13 8.74 3.53
C LYS A 42 -6.59 10.06 4.17
N PRO A 43 -7.81 10.21 4.73
CA PRO A 43 -8.26 11.49 5.29
C PRO A 43 -7.46 11.99 6.49
N PHE A 44 -6.71 11.13 7.18
CA PHE A 44 -5.89 11.51 8.32
C PHE A 44 -4.52 12.06 7.92
N PHE A 45 -4.01 11.66 6.75
CA PHE A 45 -2.63 11.94 6.33
C PHE A 45 -2.56 12.77 5.03
N ASN A 46 -3.64 12.89 4.25
CA ASN A 46 -3.63 13.61 2.97
C ASN A 46 -3.72 15.15 3.08
N THR A 47 -3.06 15.76 4.07
CA THR A 47 -3.13 17.22 4.29
C THR A 47 -2.38 18.01 3.21
N PHE A 48 -1.25 17.49 2.73
CA PHE A 48 -0.42 18.12 1.69
C PHE A 48 -0.62 17.51 0.30
N HIS A 49 -1.72 16.77 0.08
CA HIS A 49 -2.01 16.10 -1.20
C HIS A 49 -1.00 15.00 -1.58
N GLU A 50 -0.19 14.53 -0.63
CA GLU A 50 0.85 13.50 -0.85
C GLU A 50 0.27 12.11 -1.13
N LEU A 51 -1.02 11.88 -0.82
CA LEU A 51 -1.74 10.63 -1.05
C LEU A 51 -2.77 10.75 -2.19
N ASP A 52 -2.62 11.73 -3.08
CA ASP A 52 -3.57 11.93 -4.19
C ASP A 52 -3.62 10.74 -5.17
N SER A 53 -2.53 9.96 -5.27
CA SER A 53 -2.47 8.70 -6.03
C SER A 53 -3.34 7.58 -5.45
N TRP A 54 -3.86 7.73 -4.22
CA TRP A 54 -4.72 6.73 -3.58
C TRP A 54 -6.17 6.89 -4.10
N VAL A 55 -6.46 6.29 -5.25
CA VAL A 55 -7.73 6.52 -5.97
C VAL A 55 -8.82 5.54 -5.52
N GLU A 56 -9.95 6.09 -5.01
CA GLU A 56 -11.13 5.32 -4.59
C GLU A 56 -11.94 4.75 -5.75
N GLY A 57 -12.04 5.48 -6.86
CA GLY A 57 -13.04 5.27 -7.92
C GLY A 57 -12.77 4.15 -8.92
N ASP A 58 -11.61 3.51 -8.88
CA ASP A 58 -11.27 2.42 -9.79
C ASP A 58 -11.08 1.14 -9.00
N LEU A 59 -12.11 0.27 -8.94
CA LEU A 59 -12.08 -1.02 -8.23
C LEU A 59 -10.89 -1.93 -8.62
N ASN A 60 -10.23 -1.65 -9.74
CA ASN A 60 -9.05 -2.36 -10.22
C ASN A 60 -7.73 -1.60 -10.00
N SER A 61 -7.73 -0.43 -9.37
CA SER A 61 -6.49 0.29 -9.05
C SER A 61 -5.59 -0.56 -8.14
N ASP A 62 -4.36 -0.73 -8.61
CA ASP A 62 -3.29 -1.43 -7.91
C ASP A 62 -2.70 -0.50 -6.84
N CYS A 63 -2.99 -0.77 -5.57
CA CYS A 63 -2.46 0.06 -4.48
C CYS A 63 -0.94 -0.06 -4.31
N CYS A 64 -0.30 -1.08 -4.88
CA CYS A 64 1.15 -1.19 -4.91
C CYS A 64 1.81 -0.19 -5.88
N GLN A 65 1.01 0.50 -6.70
CA GLN A 65 1.46 1.62 -7.53
C GLN A 65 1.16 2.98 -6.89
N TRP A 66 0.54 3.01 -5.71
CA TRP A 66 0.28 4.26 -5.01
C TRP A 66 1.57 4.79 -4.40
N ASP A 67 1.69 6.10 -4.35
CA ASP A 67 2.83 6.74 -3.69
C ASP A 67 2.82 6.33 -2.21
N TRP A 68 4.02 6.11 -1.67
CA TRP A 68 4.24 5.78 -0.26
C TRP A 68 3.70 4.41 0.19
N VAL A 69 3.36 3.54 -0.78
CA VAL A 69 2.99 2.14 -0.56
C VAL A 69 4.02 1.25 -1.22
N GLU A 70 4.62 0.36 -0.46
CA GLU A 70 5.52 -0.67 -0.98
C GLU A 70 4.91 -2.05 -0.73
N CYS A 71 4.87 -2.86 -1.78
CA CYS A 71 4.35 -4.22 -1.72
C CYS A 71 5.43 -5.26 -2.01
N ASN A 72 5.25 -6.45 -1.43
CA ASN A 72 6.01 -7.62 -1.83
C ASN A 72 5.59 -8.09 -3.24
N HIS A 73 6.50 -8.01 -4.20
CA HIS A 73 6.27 -8.39 -5.60
C HIS A 73 5.90 -9.88 -5.83
N THR A 74 6.01 -10.73 -4.81
CA THR A 74 5.63 -12.15 -4.89
C THR A 74 4.24 -12.41 -4.31
N THR A 75 3.87 -11.72 -3.22
CA THR A 75 2.61 -11.96 -2.52
C THR A 75 1.53 -10.91 -2.79
N GLY A 76 1.89 -9.76 -3.37
CA GLY A 76 0.98 -8.63 -3.55
C GLY A 76 0.49 -8.04 -2.23
N ARG A 77 1.32 -8.12 -1.18
CA ARG A 77 0.94 -7.64 0.17
C ARG A 77 1.74 -6.40 0.51
N VAL A 78 1.08 -5.44 1.17
CA VAL A 78 1.74 -4.22 1.65
C VAL A 78 2.77 -4.59 2.72
N ILE A 79 4.03 -4.19 2.50
CA ILE A 79 5.16 -4.44 3.40
C ILE A 79 5.74 -3.17 4.00
N SER A 80 5.55 -2.01 3.35
CA SER A 80 5.99 -0.73 3.90
C SER A 80 4.98 0.36 3.55
N LEU A 81 4.75 1.24 4.52
CA LEU A 81 3.85 2.38 4.44
C LEU A 81 4.54 3.62 4.97
N GLU A 82 4.47 4.69 4.19
CA GLU A 82 4.92 6.01 4.60
C GLU A 82 3.72 6.96 4.66
N LEU A 83 3.48 7.49 5.84
CA LEU A 83 2.35 8.37 6.13
C LEU A 83 2.91 9.69 6.65
N ILE A 84 2.85 10.69 5.78
CA ILE A 84 3.29 12.03 6.10
C ILE A 84 2.08 12.78 6.65
N GLY A 85 2.24 13.35 7.83
CA GLY A 85 1.24 14.18 8.46
C GLY A 85 1.36 15.60 7.97
N GLY A 86 0.23 16.20 7.63
CA GLY A 86 0.11 17.63 7.82
C GLY A 86 -0.75 17.87 9.05
N LEU A 87 -0.08 18.20 10.15
CA LEU A 87 -0.64 18.87 11.32
C LEU A 87 -2.13 18.56 11.55
N VAL A 88 -2.45 17.32 11.91
CA VAL A 88 -3.76 16.97 12.49
C VAL A 88 -3.78 17.58 13.89
N GLY A 89 -3.98 18.89 13.91
CA GLY A 89 -3.69 19.76 15.03
C GLY A 89 -3.97 21.22 14.69
N GLY A 90 -5.10 21.49 14.01
CA GLY A 90 -5.68 22.82 13.96
C GLY A 90 -5.47 23.60 12.67
N ARG A 91 -6.28 23.31 11.64
CA ARG A 91 -6.77 24.37 10.74
C ARG A 91 -8.09 24.93 11.26
N GLY A 92 -8.07 25.35 12.51
CA GLY A 92 -9.02 26.27 13.11
C GLY A 92 -8.18 27.28 13.86
N SER A 93 -8.38 28.58 13.60
CA SER A 93 -7.80 29.63 14.43
C SER A 93 -8.03 29.24 15.89
N ASN A 94 -6.94 29.17 16.67
CA ASN A 94 -6.81 29.08 18.12
C ASN A 94 -5.72 28.04 18.45
N SER A 95 -4.61 28.54 18.96
CA SER A 95 -3.37 27.87 19.31
C SER A 95 -3.53 26.85 20.45
N GLU A 96 -4.09 25.68 20.14
CA GLU A 96 -3.93 24.48 20.96
C GLU A 96 -3.48 23.35 20.02
N MET A 97 -2.20 23.00 20.11
CA MET A 97 -1.64 21.81 19.48
C MET A 97 -2.36 20.61 20.09
N ARG A 98 -3.42 20.15 19.42
CA ARG A 98 -4.19 18.99 19.87
C ARG A 98 -3.36 17.75 19.59
N GLU A 99 -2.62 17.33 20.60
CA GLU A 99 -2.11 15.97 20.71
C GLU A 99 -3.23 14.99 20.36
N TRP A 100 -3.03 14.24 19.28
CA TRP A 100 -3.96 13.18 18.88
C TRP A 100 -3.29 11.83 19.06
N TYR A 101 -4.13 10.83 19.28
CA TYR A 101 -3.68 9.47 19.50
C TYR A 101 -4.08 8.60 18.31
N LEU A 102 -3.11 7.84 17.80
CA LEU A 102 -3.32 6.95 16.67
C LEU A 102 -3.91 5.63 17.18
N ASN A 103 -5.00 5.16 16.57
CA ASN A 103 -5.52 3.84 16.89
C ASN A 103 -4.74 2.77 16.12
N ALA A 104 -3.98 1.95 16.84
CA ALA A 104 -3.18 0.88 16.24
C ALA A 104 -4.02 -0.13 15.44
N SER A 105 -5.31 -0.28 15.77
CA SER A 105 -6.20 -1.20 15.06
C SER A 105 -6.42 -0.83 13.59
N LEU A 106 -6.14 0.41 13.19
CA LEU A 106 -6.20 0.85 11.80
C LEU A 106 -5.20 0.10 10.91
N PHE A 107 -4.11 -0.43 11.48
CA PHE A 107 -3.10 -1.19 10.75
C PHE A 107 -3.32 -2.71 10.77
N SER A 108 -4.36 -3.18 11.47
CA SER A 108 -4.66 -4.62 11.56
C SER A 108 -4.86 -5.34 10.20
N PRO A 109 -5.36 -4.70 9.13
CA PRO A 109 -5.49 -5.35 7.83
C PRO A 109 -4.14 -5.66 7.16
N PHE A 110 -3.06 -4.94 7.51
CA PHE A 110 -1.74 -5.08 6.88
C PHE A 110 -0.89 -6.15 7.59
N GLN A 111 -1.26 -7.41 7.41
CA GLN A 111 -0.63 -8.53 8.13
C GLN A 111 0.86 -8.76 7.78
N GLN A 112 1.32 -8.27 6.63
CA GLN A 112 2.71 -8.38 6.18
C GLN A 112 3.48 -7.07 6.24
N LEU A 113 2.91 -6.03 6.84
CA LEU A 113 3.61 -4.77 7.04
C LEU A 113 4.89 -5.05 7.86
N GLN A 114 5.96 -4.33 7.58
CA GLN A 114 7.26 -4.49 8.24
C GLN A 114 7.77 -3.13 8.70
N THR A 115 7.51 -2.12 7.87
CA THR A 115 7.98 -0.76 8.09
C THR A 115 6.80 0.20 8.05
N LEU A 116 6.71 1.07 9.06
CA LEU A 116 5.72 2.13 9.12
C LEU A 116 6.43 3.44 9.47
N TYR A 117 6.47 4.36 8.50
CA TYR A 117 6.99 5.71 8.70
C TYR A 117 5.84 6.65 9.03
N LEU A 118 5.94 7.34 10.17
CA LEU A 118 4.98 8.36 10.61
C LEU A 118 5.69 9.71 10.72
N ILE A 119 5.79 10.42 9.60
CA ILE A 119 6.57 11.66 9.50
C ILE A 119 5.67 12.87 9.78
N ASP A 120 6.14 13.82 10.60
CA ASP A 120 5.49 15.12 10.86
C ASP A 120 4.01 15.05 11.32
N ASN A 121 3.64 13.96 12.02
CA ASN A 121 2.25 13.68 12.37
C ASN A 121 1.78 14.28 13.71
N GLY A 122 2.67 14.79 14.57
CA GLY A 122 2.28 15.31 15.89
C GLY A 122 1.55 14.30 16.78
N ILE A 123 1.82 12.99 16.61
CA ILE A 123 1.18 11.91 17.36
C ILE A 123 1.76 11.88 18.79
N ALA A 124 0.88 12.03 19.78
CA ALA A 124 1.27 11.98 21.18
C ALA A 124 1.38 10.56 21.74
N GLY A 125 0.71 9.59 21.09
CA GLY A 125 0.79 8.18 21.44
C GLY A 125 -0.16 7.31 20.65
N CYS A 126 -0.12 6.00 20.90
CA CYS A 126 -1.06 5.03 20.33
C CYS A 126 -2.08 4.60 21.37
N VAL A 127 -3.34 4.46 20.96
CA VAL A 127 -4.39 3.83 21.79
C VAL A 127 -4.47 2.36 21.42
N GLU A 128 -4.19 1.49 22.38
CA GLU A 128 -4.37 0.04 22.26
C GLU A 128 -5.77 -0.34 22.72
N ASN A 129 -6.58 -0.91 21.83
CA ASN A 129 -7.82 -1.56 22.21
C ASN A 129 -7.48 -2.96 22.76
N GLU A 130 -7.33 -3.08 24.08
CA GLU A 130 -7.41 -4.32 24.88
C GLU A 130 -6.82 -5.60 24.24
N GLY A 131 -5.52 -5.86 24.47
CA GLY A 131 -4.91 -7.18 24.23
C GLY A 131 -3.56 -7.11 23.52
N ILE A 132 -2.49 -7.26 24.30
CA ILE A 132 -1.08 -7.18 23.88
C ILE A 132 -0.79 -8.14 22.71
N LEU A 133 -0.52 -7.58 21.54
CA LEU A 133 0.44 -8.13 20.59
C LEU A 133 1.47 -7.03 20.31
N PRO A 134 2.78 -7.29 20.48
CA PRO A 134 3.79 -6.36 20.02
C PRO A 134 3.60 -6.21 18.50
N LEU A 135 3.25 -5.00 18.05
CA LEU A 135 3.19 -4.71 16.63
C LEU A 135 4.57 -5.07 16.04
N PRO A 136 4.64 -5.93 15.01
CA PRO A 136 5.92 -6.36 14.45
C PRO A 136 6.59 -5.28 13.59
N PHE A 137 6.01 -4.07 13.53
CA PHE A 137 6.45 -3.00 12.63
C PHE A 137 7.47 -2.11 13.33
N ILE A 138 8.57 -1.83 12.64
CA ILE A 138 9.52 -0.81 13.09
C ILE A 138 8.83 0.54 12.84
N LEU A 139 8.50 1.25 13.93
CA LEU A 139 8.19 2.68 13.90
C LEU A 139 9.51 3.42 13.70
N VAL A 140 9.66 4.08 12.54
CA VAL A 140 10.80 4.95 12.22
C VAL A 140 10.35 6.39 12.16
#